data_AF-A0AA95HF51-F1
#
_entry.id   AF-A0AA95HF51-F1
#
_cell.length_a   1.000
_cell.length_b   1.000
_cell.length_c   1.000
_cell.angle_alpha   90.00
_cell.angle_beta   90.00
_cell.angle_gamma   90.00
#
_symmetry.space_group_name_H-M   'P 1'
#
loop_
_entity.id
_entity.type
_entity.pdbx_description
1 polymer ?
#
loop_
_entity_poly.entity_id
_entity_poly.type
_entity_poly.pdbx_seq_one_letter_code
_entity_poly.pdbx_strand_id
1 'polypeptide(L)'
;MLRHLTFALLCACVFPALAADDSALSETTYIRNTLVQQGLERGLDKSPELEKLVTEFRNDQLARLALDAAREEGMPDFTARAEELYQARQEKQYQLPLRLRVRVLEMAVKEGDATAIRDKLNGIRAEVAAGKTDFKTAVMAHSDAVDLKLTEGDSQWFQQGQRPDVFFQAAEQLSADKPLSEVFIHNHKAYLLAFLDRKAPETRTFAEVKSEIMTELQQEYRTDRERMLLESLSTAFKSQQAAR
;
A
#
# COMPACT_ATOMS: atom_id res chain seq x y z
N MET A 1 56.24 14.49 29.00
CA MET A 1 55.15 15.21 29.71
C MET A 1 54.05 15.51 28.70
N LEU A 2 52.80 15.15 29.04
CA LEU A 2 51.48 15.67 28.61
C LEU A 2 51.39 16.34 27.21
N ARG A 3 50.41 16.09 26.33
CA ARG A 3 49.05 15.52 26.45
C ARG A 3 48.50 15.35 25.02
N HIS A 4 47.73 14.28 24.80
CA HIS A 4 46.89 14.04 23.62
C HIS A 4 45.80 15.11 23.44
N LEU A 5 45.32 15.34 22.21
CA LEU A 5 43.91 15.09 21.86
C LEU A 5 43.70 15.15 20.33
N THR A 6 43.34 14.00 19.78
CA THR A 6 42.79 13.78 18.43
C THR A 6 41.31 14.17 18.40
N PHE A 7 40.88 14.88 17.36
CA PHE A 7 39.47 15.12 17.07
C PHE A 7 39.10 14.47 15.74
N ALA A 8 38.42 13.34 15.83
CA ALA A 8 37.60 12.79 14.75
C ALA A 8 36.58 11.85 15.39
N LEU A 9 35.28 12.15 15.25
CA LEU A 9 34.30 11.13 14.89
C LEU A 9 32.98 11.79 14.46
N LEU A 10 32.60 11.50 13.20
CA LEU A 10 31.22 11.50 12.75
C LEU A 10 30.37 10.59 13.66
N CYS A 11 29.15 11.01 13.97
CA CYS A 11 28.02 10.10 14.09
C CYS A 11 26.71 10.85 13.80
N ALA A 12 26.12 10.52 12.66
CA ALA A 12 24.72 10.76 12.38
C ALA A 12 23.88 9.85 13.27
N CYS A 13 22.97 10.42 14.05
CA CYS A 13 21.91 9.66 14.71
C CYS A 13 20.56 10.27 14.33
N VAL A 14 19.92 9.63 13.36
CA VAL A 14 18.47 9.63 13.17
C VAL A 14 17.87 9.00 14.43
N PHE A 15 16.92 9.66 15.10
CA PHE A 15 16.11 9.03 16.14
C PHE A 15 14.61 9.12 15.82
N PRO A 16 13.85 8.04 16.08
CA PRO A 16 12.47 7.85 15.65
C PRO A 16 11.48 8.44 16.67
N ALA A 17 10.25 8.64 16.20
CA ALA A 17 9.12 9.07 17.00
C ALA A 17 8.86 8.07 18.15
N LEU A 18 9.08 8.51 19.39
CA LEU A 18 8.60 7.88 20.61
C LEU A 18 8.12 9.01 21.53
N ALA A 19 6.90 8.86 22.06
CA ALA A 19 6.17 9.75 22.98
C ALA A 19 6.91 11.03 23.40
N ALA A 20 6.47 12.18 22.87
CA ALA A 20 7.02 13.47 23.24
C ALA A 20 6.75 13.73 24.74
N ASP A 21 7.80 13.62 25.55
CA ASP A 21 7.82 14.09 26.93
C ASP A 21 7.60 15.62 26.92
N ASP A 22 6.47 16.08 27.46
CA ASP A 22 6.15 17.52 27.56
C ASP A 22 7.24 18.32 28.31
N SER A 23 8.00 17.65 29.18
CA SER A 23 9.16 18.21 29.90
C SER A 23 10.36 18.47 28.97
N ALA A 24 10.68 17.56 28.06
CA ALA A 24 11.77 17.69 27.09
C ALA A 24 11.45 18.75 26.02
N LEU A 25 10.16 18.91 25.66
CA LEU A 25 9.67 20.00 24.84
C LEU A 25 9.81 21.36 25.54
N SER A 26 9.61 21.41 26.87
CA SER A 26 9.75 22.63 27.67
C SER A 26 11.20 23.11 27.82
N GLU A 27 12.15 22.19 28.08
CA GLU A 27 13.57 22.52 28.19
C GLU A 27 14.16 22.96 26.84
N THR A 28 13.85 22.22 25.75
CA THR A 28 14.29 22.58 24.40
C THR A 28 13.80 23.96 23.99
N THR A 29 12.54 24.29 24.30
CA THR A 29 11.95 25.60 24.02
C THR A 29 12.61 26.70 24.86
N TYR A 30 12.86 26.45 26.14
CA TYR A 30 13.55 27.38 27.03
C TYR A 30 14.98 27.69 26.54
N ILE A 31 15.75 26.65 26.18
CA ILE A 31 17.12 26.80 25.65
C ILE A 31 17.08 27.61 24.35
N ARG A 32 16.20 27.26 23.40
CA ARG A 32 16.06 27.99 22.13
C ARG A 32 15.74 29.46 22.36
N ASN A 33 14.75 29.76 23.19
CA ASN A 33 14.34 31.15 23.45
C ASN A 33 15.46 31.94 24.15
N THR A 34 16.17 31.31 25.09
CA THR A 34 17.32 31.93 25.77
C THR A 34 18.43 32.27 24.78
N LEU A 35 18.79 31.35 23.86
CA LEU A 35 19.78 31.59 22.82
C LEU A 35 19.34 32.69 21.84
N VAL A 36 18.04 32.77 21.51
CA VAL A 36 17.48 33.86 20.69
C VAL A 36 17.66 35.21 21.39
N GLN A 37 17.34 35.32 22.69
CA GLN A 37 17.54 36.55 23.45
C GLN A 37 19.02 36.98 23.48
N GLN A 38 19.94 36.04 23.76
CA GLN A 38 21.37 36.32 23.71
C GLN A 38 21.83 36.78 22.32
N GLY A 39 21.24 36.24 21.25
CA GLY A 39 21.50 36.68 19.87
C GLY A 39 21.03 38.11 19.61
N LEU A 40 19.84 38.49 20.12
CA LEU A 40 19.29 39.84 20.01
C LEU A 40 20.13 40.87 20.78
N GLU A 41 20.58 40.54 21.98
CA GLU A 41 21.47 41.40 22.78
C GLU A 41 22.81 41.67 22.07
N ARG A 42 23.27 40.71 21.26
CA ARG A 42 24.48 40.83 20.42
C ARG A 42 24.22 41.49 19.07
N GLY A 43 22.98 41.87 18.77
CA GLY A 43 22.59 42.49 17.50
C GLY A 43 22.66 41.54 16.29
N LEU A 44 22.64 40.22 16.50
CA LEU A 44 22.72 39.24 15.40
C LEU A 44 21.49 39.29 14.49
N ASP A 45 20.37 39.81 14.98
CA ASP A 45 19.15 40.08 14.19
C ASP A 45 19.34 41.12 13.09
N LYS A 46 20.39 41.94 13.20
CA LYS A 46 20.75 42.99 12.22
C LYS A 46 22.02 42.64 11.44
N SER A 47 22.50 41.40 11.59
CA SER A 47 23.69 40.97 10.87
C SER A 47 23.39 40.83 9.37
N PRO A 48 24.32 41.27 8.49
CA PRO A 48 24.19 41.04 7.05
C PRO A 48 24.05 39.56 6.69
N GLU A 49 24.67 38.68 7.49
CA GLU A 49 24.58 37.22 7.32
C GLU A 49 23.16 36.71 7.53
N LEU A 50 22.47 37.15 8.60
CA LEU A 50 21.08 36.75 8.83
C LEU A 50 20.14 37.36 7.78
N GLU A 51 20.33 38.62 7.39
CA GLU A 51 19.53 39.27 6.36
C GLU A 51 19.60 38.51 5.03
N LYS A 52 20.79 38.06 4.64
CA LYS A 52 21.00 37.22 3.47
C LYS A 52 20.24 35.90 3.59
N LEU A 53 20.38 35.19 4.71
CA LEU A 53 19.69 33.91 4.94
C LEU A 53 18.17 34.05 4.92
N VAL A 54 17.62 35.09 5.54
CA VAL A 54 16.18 35.38 5.54
C VAL A 54 15.69 35.69 4.12
N THR A 55 16.47 36.45 3.35
CA THR A 55 16.14 36.80 1.96
C THR A 55 16.14 35.56 1.06
N GLU A 56 17.18 34.73 1.14
CA GLU A 56 17.26 33.46 0.40
C GLU A 56 16.10 32.53 0.75
N PHE A 57 15.84 32.34 2.05
CA PHE A 57 14.70 31.53 2.51
C PHE A 57 13.37 32.07 1.98
N ARG A 58 13.13 33.39 2.05
CA ARG A 58 11.92 34.01 1.53
C ARG A 58 11.77 33.77 0.03
N ASN A 59 12.84 33.98 -0.74
CA ASN A 59 12.81 33.78 -2.19
C ASN A 59 12.52 32.32 -2.55
N ASP A 60 13.12 31.37 -1.84
CA ASP A 60 12.86 29.93 -2.04
C ASP A 60 11.40 29.57 -1.75
N GLN A 61 10.83 30.09 -0.65
CA GLN A 61 9.42 29.86 -0.33
C GLN A 61 8.49 30.49 -1.36
N LEU A 62 8.77 31.72 -1.80
CA LEU A 62 7.99 32.39 -2.83
C LEU A 62 8.05 31.65 -4.17
N ALA A 63 9.22 31.14 -4.56
CA ALA A 63 9.37 30.35 -5.78
C ALA A 63 8.54 29.06 -5.74
N ARG A 64 8.54 28.36 -4.59
CA ARG A 64 7.71 27.15 -4.38
C ARG A 64 6.22 27.47 -4.47
N LEU A 65 5.77 28.51 -3.77
CA LEU A 65 4.36 28.93 -3.80
C LEU A 65 3.93 29.40 -5.19
N ALA A 66 4.79 30.10 -5.92
CA ALA A 66 4.51 30.51 -7.30
C ALA A 66 4.40 29.31 -8.25
N LEU A 67 5.26 28.30 -8.09
CA LEU A 67 5.16 27.05 -8.85
C LEU A 67 3.87 26.31 -8.54
N ASP A 68 3.52 26.16 -7.26
CA ASP A 68 2.28 25.49 -6.84
C ASP A 68 1.05 26.22 -7.37
N ALA A 69 1.02 27.55 -7.31
CA ALA A 69 -0.05 28.35 -7.90
C ALA A 69 -0.15 28.14 -9.42
N ALA A 70 0.98 28.08 -10.14
CA ALA A 70 1.00 27.88 -11.59
C ALA A 70 0.54 26.46 -12.02
N ARG A 71 0.72 25.45 -11.15
CA ARG A 71 0.22 24.08 -11.36
C ARG A 71 -1.31 24.00 -11.27
N GLU A 72 -1.93 24.84 -10.45
CA GLU A 72 -3.40 24.90 -10.29
C GLU A 72 -4.08 25.89 -11.26
N GLU A 73 -3.32 26.85 -11.79
CA GLU A 73 -3.85 27.91 -12.64
C GLU A 73 -4.56 27.35 -13.89
N GLY A 74 -5.84 27.70 -14.04
CA GLY A 74 -6.62 27.34 -15.22
C GLY A 74 -7.01 25.86 -15.29
N MET A 75 -6.97 25.13 -14.17
CA MET A 75 -7.38 23.73 -14.11
C MET A 75 -8.85 23.58 -14.60
N PRO A 76 -9.09 22.77 -15.65
CA PRO A 76 -10.43 22.58 -16.19
C PRO A 76 -11.26 21.61 -15.35
N ASP A 77 -12.57 21.56 -15.60
CA ASP A 77 -13.42 20.46 -15.12
C ASP A 77 -13.18 19.21 -15.98
N PHE A 78 -12.61 18.18 -15.34
CA PHE A 78 -12.29 16.92 -15.99
C PHE A 78 -13.45 15.92 -16.03
N THR A 79 -14.65 16.27 -15.55
CA THR A 79 -15.77 15.32 -15.43
C THR A 79 -16.08 14.58 -16.74
N ALA A 80 -16.20 15.30 -17.86
CA ALA A 80 -16.48 14.68 -19.16
C ALA A 80 -15.36 13.73 -19.61
N ARG A 81 -14.10 14.15 -19.42
CA ARG A 81 -12.94 13.31 -19.73
C ARG A 81 -12.87 12.07 -18.84
N ALA A 82 -13.26 12.20 -17.57
CA ALA A 82 -13.29 11.09 -16.64
C ALA A 82 -14.33 10.02 -17.05
N GLU A 83 -15.49 10.44 -17.57
CA GLU A 83 -16.49 9.51 -18.12
C GLU A 83 -15.96 8.75 -19.35
N GLU A 84 -15.29 9.44 -20.28
CA GLU A 84 -14.66 8.80 -21.44
C GLU A 84 -13.61 7.76 -21.02
N LEU A 85 -12.74 8.13 -20.07
CA LEU A 85 -11.73 7.22 -19.55
C LEU A 85 -12.36 6.03 -18.82
N TYR A 86 -13.46 6.25 -18.09
CA TYR A 86 -14.19 5.17 -17.46
C TYR A 86 -14.65 4.12 -18.47
N GLN A 87 -15.32 4.56 -19.54
CA GLN A 87 -15.79 3.66 -20.60
C GLN A 87 -14.64 2.92 -21.28
N ALA A 88 -13.55 3.64 -21.60
CA ALA A 88 -12.39 3.05 -22.26
C ALA A 88 -11.64 2.01 -21.39
N ARG A 89 -11.72 2.14 -20.06
CA ARG A 89 -11.01 1.30 -19.09
C ARG A 89 -11.91 0.27 -18.41
N GLN A 90 -13.23 0.33 -18.62
CA GLN A 90 -14.23 -0.44 -17.89
C GLN A 90 -13.92 -1.94 -17.83
N GLU A 91 -13.68 -2.56 -18.99
CA GLU A 91 -13.43 -3.99 -19.08
C GLU A 91 -12.12 -4.42 -18.42
N LYS A 92 -11.08 -3.57 -18.48
CA LYS A 92 -9.72 -3.94 -18.07
C LYS A 92 -9.38 -3.58 -16.64
N GLN A 93 -9.96 -2.50 -16.11
CA GLN A 93 -9.57 -1.92 -14.82
C GLN A 93 -10.70 -1.92 -13.79
N TYR A 94 -11.95 -1.92 -14.23
CA TYR A 94 -13.10 -1.75 -13.33
C TYR A 94 -13.96 -3.00 -13.21
N GLN A 95 -13.66 -4.06 -13.97
CA GLN A 95 -14.21 -5.39 -13.71
C GLN A 95 -13.44 -6.04 -12.56
N LEU A 96 -14.16 -6.29 -11.46
CA LEU A 96 -13.70 -7.15 -10.39
C LEU A 96 -14.08 -8.58 -10.75
N PRO A 97 -13.12 -9.51 -10.81
CA PRO A 97 -13.41 -10.89 -11.17
C PRO A 97 -14.15 -11.61 -10.03
N LEU A 98 -14.59 -12.83 -10.31
CA LEU A 98 -15.09 -13.74 -9.29
C LEU A 98 -14.04 -13.88 -8.18
N ARG A 99 -14.44 -13.56 -6.95
CA ARG A 99 -13.62 -13.73 -5.75
C ARG A 99 -14.26 -14.77 -4.85
N LEU A 100 -13.46 -15.73 -4.42
CA LEU A 100 -13.87 -16.84 -3.58
C LEU A 100 -13.11 -16.78 -2.27
N ARG A 101 -13.76 -17.25 -1.21
CA ARG A 101 -13.13 -17.48 0.09
C ARG A 101 -13.56 -18.86 0.56
N VAL A 102 -12.59 -19.70 0.90
CA VAL A 102 -12.83 -21.07 1.36
C VAL A 102 -11.98 -21.33 2.60
N ARG A 103 -12.42 -22.28 3.42
CA ARG A 103 -11.54 -22.89 4.42
C ARG A 103 -10.89 -24.13 3.81
N VAL A 104 -9.60 -24.30 4.07
CA VAL A 104 -8.75 -25.32 3.46
C VAL A 104 -8.28 -26.28 4.53
N LEU A 105 -8.50 -27.57 4.28
CA LEU A 105 -7.79 -28.64 4.95
C LEU A 105 -6.82 -29.22 3.92
N GLU A 106 -5.52 -28.98 4.12
CA GLU A 106 -4.47 -29.62 3.33
C GLU A 106 -3.71 -30.66 4.13
N MET A 107 -3.34 -31.77 3.48
CA MET A 107 -2.47 -32.82 4.02
C MET A 107 -1.35 -33.14 3.02
N ALA A 108 -0.14 -33.38 3.54
CA ALA A 108 0.99 -33.82 2.73
C ALA A 108 0.77 -35.25 2.22
N VAL A 109 1.07 -35.49 0.95
CA VAL A 109 1.00 -36.81 0.30
C VAL A 109 2.41 -37.26 -0.03
N LYS A 110 2.88 -38.29 0.70
CA LYS A 110 4.14 -38.98 0.38
C LYS A 110 3.91 -40.02 -0.70
N GLU A 111 5.00 -40.47 -1.31
CA GLU A 111 4.96 -41.54 -2.31
C GLU A 111 4.33 -42.81 -1.71
N GLY A 112 3.35 -43.38 -2.41
CA GLY A 112 2.59 -44.56 -1.95
C GLY A 112 1.38 -44.26 -1.05
N ASP A 113 1.27 -43.07 -0.44
CA ASP A 113 0.24 -42.77 0.56
C ASP A 113 -1.03 -42.12 -0.02
N ALA A 114 -1.07 -41.82 -1.32
CA ALA A 114 -2.13 -41.03 -1.94
C ALA A 114 -3.55 -41.57 -1.68
N THR A 115 -3.74 -42.90 -1.73
CA THR A 115 -5.02 -43.56 -1.45
C THR A 115 -5.42 -43.40 0.01
N ALA A 116 -4.50 -43.69 0.95
CA ALA A 116 -4.77 -43.60 2.37
C ALA A 116 -5.12 -42.16 2.82
N ILE A 117 -4.41 -41.16 2.29
CA ILE A 117 -4.71 -39.74 2.58
C ILE A 117 -6.05 -39.33 1.98
N ARG A 118 -6.37 -39.78 0.75
CA ARG A 118 -7.67 -39.51 0.14
C ARG A 118 -8.81 -40.13 0.95
N ASP A 119 -8.67 -41.37 1.40
CA ASP A 119 -9.68 -42.04 2.22
C ASP A 119 -9.87 -41.35 3.56
N LYS A 120 -8.78 -40.90 4.19
CA LYS A 120 -8.84 -40.10 5.42
C LYS A 120 -9.62 -38.80 5.22
N LEU A 121 -9.32 -38.04 4.16
CA LEU A 121 -10.03 -36.79 3.86
C LEU A 121 -11.50 -37.03 3.50
N ASN A 122 -11.81 -38.12 2.79
CA ASN A 122 -13.20 -38.52 2.52
C ASN A 122 -13.95 -38.88 3.81
N GLY A 123 -13.29 -39.54 4.76
CA GLY A 123 -13.84 -39.79 6.10
C GLY A 123 -14.18 -38.49 6.82
N ILE A 124 -13.22 -37.56 6.88
CA ILE A 124 -13.44 -36.22 7.48
C ILE A 124 -14.60 -35.49 6.78
N ARG A 125 -14.63 -35.51 5.44
CA ARG A 125 -15.72 -34.92 4.66
C ARG A 125 -17.08 -35.49 5.05
N ALA A 126 -17.18 -36.82 5.22
CA ALA A 126 -18.41 -37.48 5.62
C ALA A 126 -18.84 -37.13 7.05
N GLU A 127 -17.89 -37.01 7.98
CA GLU A 127 -18.15 -36.58 9.36
C GLU A 127 -18.67 -35.14 9.43
N VAL A 128 -18.05 -34.23 8.67
CA VAL A 128 -18.49 -32.84 8.57
C VAL A 128 -19.86 -32.75 7.91
N ALA A 129 -20.10 -33.48 6.80
CA ALA A 129 -21.40 -33.50 6.13
C ALA A 129 -22.51 -34.07 7.02
N ALA A 130 -22.19 -35.02 7.91
CA ALA A 130 -23.12 -35.57 8.90
C ALA A 130 -23.28 -34.70 10.16
N GLY A 131 -22.56 -33.57 10.26
CA GLY A 131 -22.61 -32.67 11.41
C GLY A 131 -21.96 -33.22 12.69
N LYS A 132 -21.12 -34.26 12.58
CA LYS A 132 -20.41 -34.85 13.74
C LYS A 132 -19.28 -33.96 14.26
N THR A 133 -18.72 -33.14 13.37
CA THR A 133 -17.69 -32.15 13.66
C THR A 133 -17.85 -30.98 12.70
N ASP A 134 -17.43 -29.78 13.09
CA ASP A 134 -17.37 -28.65 12.18
C ASP A 134 -16.04 -28.64 11.40
N PHE A 135 -16.05 -28.01 10.22
CA PHE A 135 -14.88 -28.01 9.34
C PHE A 135 -13.67 -27.28 9.94
N LYS A 136 -13.89 -26.26 10.78
CA LYS A 136 -12.77 -25.55 11.44
C LYS A 136 -12.05 -26.48 12.39
N THR A 137 -12.80 -27.20 13.21
CA THR A 137 -12.26 -28.17 14.16
C THR A 137 -11.49 -29.27 13.43
N ALA A 138 -12.04 -29.81 12.33
CA ALA A 138 -11.33 -30.78 11.51
C ALA A 138 -10.02 -30.24 10.92
N VAL A 139 -10.01 -29.00 10.44
CA VAL A 139 -8.80 -28.32 9.92
C VAL A 139 -7.74 -28.17 11.00
N MET A 140 -8.12 -27.69 12.18
CA MET A 140 -7.19 -27.50 13.31
C MET A 140 -6.60 -28.82 13.81
N ALA A 141 -7.34 -29.93 13.69
CA ALA A 141 -6.91 -31.25 14.15
C ALA A 141 -6.07 -32.03 13.13
N HIS A 142 -6.23 -31.78 11.83
CA HIS A 142 -5.71 -32.67 10.79
C HIS A 142 -4.91 -32.00 9.68
N SER A 143 -4.93 -30.67 9.55
CA SER A 143 -4.23 -30.01 8.45
C SER A 143 -2.73 -29.88 8.72
N ASP A 144 -1.94 -30.08 7.66
CA ASP A 144 -0.48 -29.90 7.63
C ASP A 144 -0.08 -28.48 7.17
N ALA A 145 -1.03 -27.53 7.12
CA ALA A 145 -0.76 -26.16 6.67
C ALA A 145 0.24 -25.44 7.58
N VAL A 146 1.26 -24.82 6.99
CA VAL A 146 2.35 -24.14 7.73
C VAL A 146 1.83 -22.92 8.52
N ASP A 147 0.83 -22.23 7.98
CA ASP A 147 0.22 -21.02 8.54
C ASP A 147 -1.04 -21.30 9.37
N LEU A 148 -1.33 -22.56 9.68
CA LEU A 148 -2.57 -23.01 10.35
C LEU A 148 -2.91 -22.22 11.62
N LYS A 149 -1.91 -21.89 12.44
CA LYS A 149 -2.11 -21.12 13.69
C LYS A 149 -2.56 -19.68 13.46
N LEU A 150 -2.27 -19.11 12.28
CA LEU A 150 -2.60 -17.74 11.92
C LEU A 150 -3.91 -17.67 11.12
N THR A 151 -4.11 -18.60 10.19
CA THR A 151 -5.23 -18.54 9.25
C THR A 151 -6.39 -19.42 9.65
N GLU A 152 -6.17 -20.43 10.51
CA GLU A 152 -7.15 -21.46 10.83
C GLU A 152 -7.75 -22.10 9.56
N GLY A 153 -6.92 -22.20 8.51
CA GLY A 153 -7.26 -22.69 7.18
C GLY A 153 -8.02 -21.71 6.28
N ASP A 154 -8.25 -20.46 6.69
CA ASP A 154 -8.89 -19.46 5.82
C ASP A 154 -8.00 -19.11 4.62
N SER A 155 -8.50 -19.30 3.40
CA SER A 155 -7.77 -19.01 2.17
C SER A 155 -7.52 -17.53 1.92
N GLN A 156 -8.19 -16.65 2.68
CA GLN A 156 -8.49 -15.27 2.33
C GLN A 156 -9.23 -15.17 0.99
N TRP A 157 -9.58 -13.95 0.56
CA TRP A 157 -10.16 -13.73 -0.76
C TRP A 157 -9.13 -14.02 -1.85
N PHE A 158 -9.50 -14.86 -2.82
CA PHE A 158 -8.68 -15.11 -4.00
C PHE A 158 -9.51 -15.11 -5.27
N GLN A 159 -8.85 -14.88 -6.40
CA GLN A 159 -9.42 -14.93 -7.74
C GLN A 159 -8.62 -15.89 -8.64
N GLN A 160 -9.09 -16.09 -9.87
CA GLN A 160 -8.40 -16.93 -10.84
C GLN A 160 -6.95 -16.47 -11.05
N GLY A 161 -6.02 -17.43 -11.18
CA GLY A 161 -4.59 -17.17 -11.33
C GLY A 161 -3.81 -16.96 -10.04
N GLN A 162 -4.48 -16.74 -8.89
CA GLN A 162 -3.81 -16.64 -7.57
C GLN A 162 -3.65 -17.99 -6.86
N ARG A 163 -4.39 -19.01 -7.29
CA ARG A 163 -4.30 -20.40 -6.85
C ARG A 163 -4.16 -21.30 -8.09
N PRO A 164 -3.64 -22.54 -7.95
CA PRO A 164 -3.63 -23.50 -9.05
C PRO A 164 -5.03 -23.73 -9.61
N ASP A 165 -5.15 -23.94 -10.92
CA ASP A 165 -6.46 -24.03 -11.60
C ASP A 165 -7.38 -25.11 -11.01
N VAL A 166 -6.83 -26.28 -10.68
CA VAL A 166 -7.58 -27.37 -10.04
C VAL A 166 -8.18 -26.98 -8.69
N PHE A 167 -7.48 -26.12 -7.94
CA PHE A 167 -7.97 -25.59 -6.67
C PHE A 167 -9.08 -24.57 -6.91
N PHE A 168 -8.88 -23.65 -7.84
CA PHE A 168 -9.88 -22.63 -8.18
C PHE A 168 -11.17 -23.28 -8.68
N GLN A 169 -11.08 -24.24 -9.60
CA GLN A 169 -12.24 -24.99 -10.12
C GLN A 169 -12.99 -25.75 -9.02
N ALA A 170 -12.27 -26.36 -8.08
CA ALA A 170 -12.90 -27.03 -6.94
C ALA A 170 -13.65 -26.03 -6.05
N ALA A 171 -13.07 -24.86 -5.78
CA ALA A 171 -13.70 -23.80 -5.00
C ALA A 171 -14.89 -23.15 -5.72
N GLU A 172 -14.81 -22.97 -7.04
CA GLU A 172 -15.87 -22.37 -7.86
C GLU A 172 -17.13 -23.24 -7.90
N GLN A 173 -17.04 -24.54 -7.67
CA GLN A 173 -18.20 -25.42 -7.56
C GLN A 173 -18.91 -25.35 -6.21
N LEU A 174 -18.35 -24.63 -5.24
CA LEU A 174 -18.89 -24.52 -3.90
C LEU A 174 -19.94 -23.41 -3.79
N SER A 175 -20.92 -23.66 -2.94
CA SER A 175 -21.99 -22.75 -2.57
C SER A 175 -22.50 -23.10 -1.17
N ALA A 176 -23.48 -22.34 -0.66
CA ALA A 176 -24.15 -22.69 0.58
C ALA A 176 -24.84 -24.07 0.51
N ASP A 177 -25.39 -24.44 -0.66
CA ASP A 177 -26.07 -25.73 -0.86
C ASP A 177 -25.09 -26.90 -1.09
N LYS A 178 -23.88 -26.59 -1.58
CA LYS A 178 -22.78 -27.54 -1.75
C LYS A 178 -21.54 -27.02 -1.03
N PRO A 179 -21.50 -27.12 0.32
CA PRO A 179 -20.49 -26.43 1.12
C PRO A 179 -19.14 -27.13 1.13
N LEU A 180 -19.01 -28.37 0.65
CA LEU A 180 -17.77 -29.14 0.68
C LEU A 180 -17.36 -29.60 -0.72
N SER A 181 -16.06 -29.52 -1.02
CA SER A 181 -15.51 -30.03 -2.28
C SER A 181 -15.37 -31.55 -2.28
N GLU A 182 -15.14 -32.12 -3.46
CA GLU A 182 -14.50 -33.43 -3.56
C GLU A 182 -13.03 -33.31 -3.10
N VAL A 183 -12.45 -34.43 -2.69
CA VAL A 183 -11.01 -34.50 -2.37
C VAL A 183 -10.22 -34.53 -3.67
N PHE A 184 -9.24 -33.63 -3.79
CA PHE A 184 -8.34 -33.58 -4.94
C PHE A 184 -6.89 -33.49 -4.49
N ILE A 185 -5.97 -33.92 -5.36
CA ILE A 185 -4.53 -33.95 -5.07
C ILE A 185 -3.82 -33.10 -6.11
N HIS A 186 -2.91 -32.24 -5.66
CA HIS A 186 -2.08 -31.40 -6.52
C HIS A 186 -0.72 -31.18 -5.85
N ASN A 187 0.37 -31.42 -6.57
CA ASN A 187 1.76 -31.23 -6.11
C ASN A 187 2.05 -31.83 -4.72
N HIS A 188 1.83 -33.14 -4.55
CA HIS A 188 2.08 -33.85 -3.29
C HIS A 188 1.28 -33.33 -2.08
N LYS A 189 0.16 -32.67 -2.33
CA LYS A 189 -0.80 -32.26 -1.29
C LYS A 189 -2.20 -32.71 -1.67
N ALA A 190 -2.94 -33.20 -0.70
CA ALA A 190 -4.36 -33.49 -0.83
C ALA A 190 -5.16 -32.38 -0.15
N TYR A 191 -6.24 -31.95 -0.79
CA TYR A 191 -7.06 -30.83 -0.35
C TYR A 191 -8.50 -31.25 -0.18
N LEU A 192 -9.12 -30.71 0.86
CA LEU A 192 -10.56 -30.66 1.05
C LEU A 192 -10.93 -29.19 1.36
N LEU A 193 -11.91 -28.66 0.65
CA LEU A 193 -12.32 -27.26 0.77
C LEU A 193 -13.72 -27.16 1.36
N ALA A 194 -13.93 -26.14 2.18
CA ALA A 194 -15.25 -25.73 2.64
C ALA A 194 -15.58 -24.30 2.20
N PHE A 195 -16.81 -24.10 1.72
CA PHE A 195 -17.32 -22.79 1.33
C PHE A 195 -17.34 -21.83 2.54
N LEU A 196 -16.79 -20.63 2.37
CA LEU A 196 -16.98 -19.55 3.32
C LEU A 196 -17.80 -18.42 2.68
N ASP A 197 -17.36 -17.92 1.53
CA ASP A 197 -18.02 -16.79 0.88
C ASP A 197 -17.70 -16.70 -0.62
N ARG A 198 -18.55 -16.01 -1.37
CA ARG A 198 -18.43 -15.75 -2.81
C ARG A 198 -18.84 -14.32 -3.12
N LYS A 199 -17.99 -13.61 -3.85
CA LYS A 199 -18.34 -12.35 -4.51
C LYS A 199 -18.40 -12.57 -6.01
N ALA A 200 -19.59 -12.42 -6.58
CA ALA A 200 -19.80 -12.49 -8.02
C ALA A 200 -18.93 -11.45 -8.75
N PRO A 201 -18.58 -11.70 -10.01
CA PRO A 201 -17.98 -10.66 -10.84
C PRO A 201 -18.87 -9.42 -10.83
N GLU A 202 -18.27 -8.27 -10.55
CA GLU A 202 -18.98 -6.99 -10.48
C GLU A 202 -18.14 -5.93 -11.21
N THR A 203 -18.81 -4.96 -11.80
CA THR A 203 -18.13 -3.83 -12.43
C THR A 203 -18.29 -2.62 -11.53
N ARG A 204 -17.17 -2.04 -11.10
CA ARG A 204 -17.17 -0.77 -10.36
C ARG A 204 -17.85 0.29 -11.24
N THR A 205 -18.82 0.97 -10.67
CA THR A 205 -19.57 2.04 -11.33
C THR A 205 -18.70 3.28 -11.48
N PHE A 206 -19.06 4.16 -12.42
CA PHE A 206 -18.36 5.44 -12.57
C PHE A 206 -18.32 6.24 -11.26
N ALA A 207 -19.42 6.25 -10.49
CA ALA A 207 -19.48 6.96 -9.21
C ALA A 207 -18.42 6.49 -8.20
N GLU A 208 -18.12 5.19 -8.17
CA GLU A 208 -17.14 4.60 -7.26
C GLU A 208 -15.69 4.88 -7.66
N VAL A 209 -15.42 5.16 -8.94
CA VAL A 209 -14.06 5.41 -9.46
C VAL A 209 -13.83 6.85 -9.88
N LYS A 210 -14.87 7.69 -9.91
CA LYS A 210 -14.79 9.07 -10.38
C LYS A 210 -13.69 9.84 -9.67
N SER A 211 -13.61 9.77 -8.35
CA SER A 211 -12.58 10.49 -7.58
C SER A 211 -11.16 10.04 -7.90
N GLU A 212 -10.97 8.74 -8.18
CA GLU A 212 -9.67 8.18 -8.58
C GLU A 212 -9.25 8.73 -9.95
N ILE A 213 -10.14 8.67 -10.94
CA ILE A 213 -9.89 9.17 -12.30
C ILE A 213 -9.66 10.69 -12.29
N MET A 214 -10.45 11.44 -11.51
CA MET A 214 -10.28 12.89 -11.39
C MET A 214 -8.93 13.25 -10.78
N THR A 215 -8.50 12.52 -9.75
CA THR A 215 -7.19 12.74 -9.12
C THR A 215 -6.05 12.45 -10.09
N GLU A 216 -6.15 11.37 -10.88
CA GLU A 216 -5.19 11.05 -11.95
C GLU A 216 -5.09 12.20 -12.97
N LEU A 217 -6.22 12.68 -13.50
CA LEU A 217 -6.26 13.76 -14.49
C LEU A 217 -5.73 15.09 -13.94
N GLN A 218 -6.05 15.42 -12.69
CA GLN A 218 -5.51 16.60 -12.03
C GLN A 218 -3.99 16.50 -11.83
N GLN A 219 -3.48 15.32 -11.46
CA GLN A 219 -2.06 15.11 -11.30
C GLN A 219 -1.30 15.16 -12.64
N GLU A 220 -1.89 14.60 -13.70
CA GLU A 220 -1.36 14.69 -15.06
C GLU A 220 -1.28 16.16 -15.50
N TYR A 221 -2.37 16.92 -15.31
CA TYR A 221 -2.42 18.35 -15.62
C TYR A 221 -1.33 19.15 -14.89
N ARG A 222 -1.20 18.96 -13.56
CA ARG A 222 -0.17 19.66 -12.76
C ARG A 222 1.24 19.36 -13.25
N THR A 223 1.53 18.09 -13.52
CA THR A 223 2.82 17.63 -14.05
C THR A 223 3.12 18.29 -15.39
N ASP A 224 2.14 18.34 -16.28
CA ASP A 224 2.30 18.96 -17.60
C ASP A 224 2.48 20.49 -17.53
N ARG A 225 1.70 21.18 -16.68
CA ARG A 225 1.84 22.61 -16.44
C ARG A 225 3.21 22.98 -15.90
N GLU A 226 3.69 22.24 -14.91
CA GLU A 226 5.04 22.43 -14.36
C GLU A 226 6.11 22.23 -15.43
N ARG A 227 6.04 21.14 -16.19
CA ARG A 227 7.00 20.87 -17.26
C ARG A 227 7.06 22.02 -18.26
N MET A 228 5.90 22.46 -18.76
CA MET A 228 5.81 23.58 -19.70
C MET A 228 6.37 24.88 -19.12
N LEU A 229 6.06 25.17 -17.85
CA LEU A 229 6.57 26.36 -17.17
C LEU A 229 8.10 26.33 -17.06
N LEU A 230 8.66 25.24 -16.55
CA LEU A 230 10.12 25.10 -16.39
C LEU A 230 10.86 25.15 -17.73
N GLU A 231 10.31 24.54 -18.78
CA GLU A 231 10.84 24.63 -20.14
C GLU A 231 10.84 26.08 -20.65
N SER A 232 9.75 26.83 -20.42
CA SER A 232 9.64 28.23 -20.82
C SER A 232 10.65 29.13 -20.09
N LEU A 233 10.83 28.93 -18.78
CA LEU A 233 11.81 29.66 -17.97
C LEU A 233 13.24 29.33 -18.38
N SER A 234 13.54 28.05 -18.65
CA SER A 234 14.84 27.62 -19.16
C SER A 234 15.17 28.28 -20.50
N THR A 235 14.17 28.37 -21.39
CA THR A 235 14.31 29.02 -22.70
C THR A 235 14.57 30.51 -22.56
N ALA A 236 13.77 31.20 -21.74
CA ALA A 236 13.94 32.63 -21.46
C ALA A 236 15.33 32.94 -20.88
N PHE A 237 15.81 32.12 -19.95
CA PHE A 237 17.16 32.25 -19.39
C PHE A 237 18.26 32.14 -20.45
N LYS A 238 18.18 31.13 -21.33
CA LYS A 238 19.14 30.95 -22.44
C LYS A 238 19.14 32.15 -23.39
N SER A 239 17.96 32.67 -23.74
CA SER A 239 17.85 33.86 -24.60
C SER A 239 18.45 35.10 -23.96
N GLN A 240 18.27 35.30 -22.65
CA GLN A 240 18.85 36.42 -21.91
C GLN A 240 20.38 36.33 -21.86
N GLN A 241 20.94 35.13 -21.74
CA GLN A 241 22.39 34.93 -21.80
C GLN A 241 22.96 35.22 -23.18
N ALA A 242 22.28 34.79 -24.24
CA ALA A 242 22.74 35.01 -25.62
C ALA A 242 22.69 36.48 -26.07
N ALA A 243 21.92 37.32 -25.38
CA ALA A 243 21.80 38.76 -25.65
C ALA A 243 22.82 39.63 -24.88
N ARG A 244 23.68 39.01 -24.06
CA ARG A 244 24.77 39.67 -23.31
C ARG A 244 26.10 39.40 -24.00
#